data_AF-A0A7Y0F3G8-F1
#
_entry.id   AF-A0A7Y0F3G8-F1
#
_cell.length_a   1.000
_cell.length_b   1.000
_cell.length_c   1.000
_cell.angle_alpha   90.00
_cell.angle_beta   90.00
_cell.angle_gamma   90.00
#
_symmetry.space_group_name_H-M   'P 1'
#
loop_
_entity.id
_entity.type
_entity.pdbx_description
1 polymer ?
#
loop_
_entity_poly.entity_id
_entity_poly.type
_entity_poly.pdbx_seq_one_letter_code
_entity_poly.pdbx_strand_id
1 'polypeptide(L)'
;MRTETTPSAGDDRDILLVIHAGAGDRRKDADPERTRIAETDLARALDAGYALLEQGGDALDAVCAAIRVMEDAPEFNAGRGAALTSEGKVSMDACLMGGDGEVGSVAGLDTARHPIDVARAVKERTKHVMFARPSEELLRSWGIELRDPDYFVTQARRDSLERARRDGDAWEKHGTIGAVARDAEGHVAAGTSTGGITNQMPGRVGDTPQTGCGNYAADGVAAVSGTGIGEAFVRTVAAHQVADRIRFAGQDPREAAEAVLDDIAAHRGDGGLIVVPDHGPGVVAYNSETMNFGYATPWGRRVHA
;
A
#
# COMPACT_ATOMS: atom_id res chain seq x y z
N MET A 1 -3.08 19.97 1.65
CA MET A 1 -3.29 19.05 0.52
C MET A 1 -2.17 19.25 -0.48
N ARG A 2 -1.57 18.17 -0.98
CA ARG A 2 -0.68 18.14 -2.14
C ARG A 2 -1.17 17.05 -3.07
N THR A 3 -1.21 17.36 -4.37
CA THR A 3 -1.69 16.44 -5.39
C THR A 3 -0.80 16.53 -6.61
N GLU A 4 -0.40 15.39 -7.15
CA GLU A 4 0.39 15.23 -8.36
C GLU A 4 -0.31 14.27 -9.32
N THR A 5 -0.22 14.54 -10.61
CA THR A 5 -0.73 13.68 -11.67
C THR A 5 0.42 13.13 -12.49
N THR A 6 0.32 11.88 -12.94
CA THR A 6 1.35 11.27 -13.77
C THR A 6 1.35 11.88 -15.18
N PRO A 7 2.50 11.90 -15.88
CA PRO A 7 2.53 12.24 -17.30
C PRO A 7 1.69 11.25 -18.13
N SER A 8 0.90 11.76 -19.07
CA SER A 8 0.06 11.00 -20.01
C SER A 8 0.06 11.68 -21.38
N ALA A 9 -0.11 10.91 -22.46
CA ALA A 9 -0.38 11.46 -23.80
C ALA A 9 -1.82 11.97 -23.98
N GLY A 10 -2.70 11.72 -23.01
CA GLY A 10 -4.10 12.16 -23.04
C GLY A 10 -5.00 11.19 -22.27
N ASP A 11 -6.12 10.84 -22.90
CA ASP A 11 -7.16 9.95 -22.36
C ASP A 11 -6.89 8.47 -22.66
N ASP A 12 -5.64 8.12 -22.96
CA ASP A 12 -5.23 6.80 -23.42
C ASP A 12 -5.16 5.78 -22.26
N ARG A 13 -5.32 4.50 -22.61
CA ARG A 13 -5.18 3.35 -21.69
C ARG A 13 -3.75 2.83 -21.67
N ASP A 14 -2.80 3.74 -21.48
CA ASP A 14 -1.38 3.36 -21.39
C ASP A 14 -1.11 2.55 -20.13
N ILE A 15 -0.12 1.66 -20.20
CA ILE A 15 0.41 0.99 -19.01
C ILE A 15 0.86 2.04 -17.97
N LEU A 16 0.51 1.80 -16.73
CA LEU A 16 0.77 2.74 -15.65
C LEU A 16 0.98 1.96 -14.35
N LEU A 17 2.05 2.27 -13.64
CA LEU A 17 2.29 1.79 -12.29
C LEU A 17 2.51 3.00 -11.38
N VAL A 18 1.79 3.04 -10.27
CA VAL A 18 2.02 3.99 -9.17
C VAL A 18 2.24 3.20 -7.89
N ILE A 19 3.21 3.62 -7.09
CA ILE A 19 3.52 3.01 -5.79
C ILE A 19 3.61 4.08 -4.71
N HIS A 20 3.34 3.69 -3.47
CA HIS A 20 3.61 4.50 -2.28
C HIS A 20 4.33 3.67 -1.21
N ALA A 21 5.13 4.35 -0.39
CA ALA A 21 5.84 3.77 0.75
C ALA A 21 5.66 4.63 2.01
N GLY A 22 4.40 5.02 2.22
CA GLY A 22 3.98 5.65 3.45
C GLY A 22 3.86 7.17 3.42
N ALA A 23 2.90 7.66 4.21
CA ALA A 23 2.61 9.07 4.44
C ALA A 23 2.86 9.45 5.91
N GLY A 24 3.42 10.64 6.17
CA GLY A 24 3.70 11.10 7.54
C GLY A 24 4.51 12.38 7.68
N ASP A 25 4.80 12.77 8.92
CA ASP A 25 5.79 13.81 9.26
C ASP A 25 7.13 13.12 9.54
N ARG A 26 8.06 13.19 8.58
CA ARG A 26 9.41 12.63 8.69
C ARG A 26 10.48 13.68 8.98
N ARG A 27 10.11 14.95 9.21
CA ARG A 27 11.10 16.04 9.32
C ARG A 27 12.04 15.89 10.50
N LYS A 28 11.55 15.32 11.59
CA LYS A 28 12.33 15.10 12.82
C LYS A 28 13.35 13.98 12.68
N ASP A 29 13.14 13.08 11.73
CA ASP A 29 13.97 11.91 11.44
C ASP A 29 14.69 12.02 10.09
N ALA A 30 14.86 13.26 9.59
CA ALA A 30 15.46 13.52 8.30
C ALA A 30 16.94 13.09 8.28
N ASP A 31 17.19 11.94 7.66
CA ASP A 31 18.51 11.37 7.43
C ASP A 31 18.73 11.23 5.91
N PRO A 32 19.63 12.05 5.31
CA PRO A 32 19.87 12.03 3.88
C PRO A 32 20.26 10.66 3.33
N GLU A 33 20.97 9.84 4.11
CA GLU A 33 21.38 8.51 3.65
C GLU A 33 20.19 7.55 3.62
N ARG A 34 19.32 7.59 4.65
CA ARG A 34 18.09 6.80 4.65
C ARG A 34 17.12 7.26 3.57
N THR A 35 17.04 8.56 3.28
CA THR A 35 16.28 9.08 2.14
C THR A 35 16.82 8.49 0.83
N ARG A 36 18.13 8.51 0.60
CA ARG A 36 18.75 7.93 -0.60
C ARG A 36 18.51 6.43 -0.73
N ILE A 37 18.54 5.68 0.38
CA ILE A 37 18.20 4.25 0.41
C ILE A 37 16.73 4.05 0.03
N ALA A 38 15.82 4.81 0.63
CA ALA A 38 14.38 4.75 0.31
C ALA A 38 14.10 5.09 -1.16
N GLU A 39 14.77 6.09 -1.74
CA GLU A 39 14.67 6.40 -3.18
C GLU A 39 15.16 5.22 -4.04
N THR A 40 16.26 4.59 -3.65
CA THR A 40 16.82 3.44 -4.37
C THR A 40 15.85 2.24 -4.33
N ASP A 41 15.27 1.94 -3.17
CA ASP A 41 14.33 0.83 -3.02
C ASP A 41 12.98 1.10 -3.71
N LEU A 42 12.50 2.34 -3.70
CA LEU A 42 11.34 2.76 -4.51
C LEU A 42 11.60 2.61 -6.01
N ALA A 43 12.79 3.01 -6.48
CA ALA A 43 13.17 2.85 -7.88
C ALA A 43 13.19 1.37 -8.28
N ARG A 44 13.76 0.50 -7.43
CA ARG A 44 13.77 -0.95 -7.65
C ARG A 44 12.36 -1.55 -7.67
N ALA A 45 11.47 -1.08 -6.79
CA ALA A 45 10.08 -1.54 -6.75
C ALA A 45 9.32 -1.15 -8.02
N LEU A 46 9.49 0.09 -8.49
CA LEU A 46 8.96 0.53 -9.78
C LEU A 46 9.51 -0.30 -10.93
N ASP A 47 10.83 -0.51 -10.99
CA ASP A 47 11.46 -1.28 -12.06
C ASP A 47 10.93 -2.72 -12.09
N ALA A 48 10.77 -3.35 -10.93
CA ALA A 48 10.26 -4.73 -10.84
C ALA A 48 8.82 -4.87 -11.34
N GLY A 49 7.92 -3.94 -10.96
CA GLY A 49 6.54 -3.97 -11.40
C GLY A 49 6.36 -3.52 -12.86
N TYR A 50 6.98 -2.41 -13.24
CA TYR A 50 6.79 -1.81 -14.55
C TYR A 50 7.41 -2.63 -15.67
N ALA A 51 8.53 -3.32 -15.42
CA ALA A 51 9.11 -4.24 -16.40
C ALA A 51 8.16 -5.38 -16.80
N LEU A 52 7.26 -5.81 -15.90
CA LEU A 52 6.23 -6.80 -16.24
C LEU A 52 5.17 -6.21 -17.17
N LEU A 53 4.72 -4.98 -16.90
CA LEU A 53 3.78 -4.29 -17.79
C LEU A 53 4.37 -4.07 -19.19
N GLU A 54 5.64 -3.68 -19.28
CA GLU A 54 6.34 -3.52 -20.57
C GLU A 54 6.46 -4.83 -21.36
N GLN A 55 6.46 -5.97 -20.66
CA GLN A 55 6.47 -7.31 -21.27
C GLN A 55 5.07 -7.83 -21.61
N GLY A 56 4.02 -7.03 -21.38
CA GLY A 56 2.63 -7.42 -21.59
C GLY A 56 2.06 -8.30 -20.48
N GLY A 57 2.66 -8.29 -19.28
CA GLY A 57 2.09 -8.93 -18.09
C GLY A 57 0.90 -8.16 -17.53
N ASP A 58 0.10 -8.84 -16.71
CA ASP A 58 -1.11 -8.26 -16.13
C ASP A 58 -0.82 -7.29 -14.97
N ALA A 59 -1.80 -6.44 -14.66
CA ALA A 59 -1.70 -5.43 -13.61
C ALA A 59 -1.46 -6.05 -12.21
N LEU A 60 -2.02 -7.25 -11.96
CA LEU A 60 -1.95 -7.92 -10.67
C LEU A 60 -0.52 -8.41 -10.36
N ASP A 61 0.15 -8.96 -11.36
CA ASP A 61 1.55 -9.39 -11.32
C ASP A 61 2.49 -8.20 -11.09
N ALA A 62 2.27 -7.09 -11.80
CA ALA A 62 3.04 -5.86 -11.63
C ALA A 62 2.93 -5.29 -10.21
N VAL A 63 1.71 -5.25 -9.65
CA VAL A 63 1.45 -4.84 -8.26
C VAL A 63 2.16 -5.75 -7.27
N CYS A 64 2.05 -7.08 -7.44
CA CYS A 64 2.72 -8.04 -6.55
C CYS A 64 4.25 -7.89 -6.61
N ALA A 65 4.82 -7.74 -7.81
CA ALA A 65 6.27 -7.59 -7.98
C ALA A 65 6.81 -6.33 -7.29
N ALA A 66 6.13 -5.20 -7.45
CA ALA A 66 6.51 -3.96 -6.79
C ALA A 66 6.41 -4.06 -5.26
N ILE A 67 5.32 -4.63 -4.74
CA ILE A 67 5.11 -4.78 -3.29
C ILE A 67 6.13 -5.74 -2.66
N ARG A 68 6.47 -6.87 -3.31
CA ARG A 68 7.49 -7.81 -2.80
C ARG A 68 8.84 -7.13 -2.59
N VAL A 69 9.25 -6.24 -3.51
CA VAL A 69 10.48 -5.47 -3.36
C VAL A 69 10.42 -4.55 -2.15
N MET A 70 9.28 -3.87 -1.93
CA MET A 70 9.09 -3.00 -0.78
C MET A 70 8.97 -3.78 0.54
N GLU A 71 8.38 -4.97 0.55
CA GLU A 71 8.30 -5.86 1.72
C GLU A 71 9.68 -6.44 2.10
N ASP A 72 10.62 -6.56 1.17
CA ASP A 72 12.00 -6.97 1.48
C ASP A 72 12.88 -5.78 1.93
N ALA A 73 12.43 -4.54 1.73
CA ALA A 73 13.19 -3.32 2.00
C ALA A 73 12.98 -2.85 3.46
N PRO A 74 14.04 -2.87 4.31
CA PRO A 74 13.94 -2.63 5.75
C PRO A 74 13.51 -1.21 6.15
N GLU A 75 13.54 -0.26 5.22
CA GLU A 75 13.14 1.14 5.45
C GLU A 75 11.63 1.34 5.45
N PHE A 76 10.85 0.41 4.89
CA PHE A 76 9.41 0.54 4.75
C PHE A 76 8.66 -0.22 5.85
N ASN A 77 7.41 0.16 6.12
CA ASN A 77 6.60 -0.44 7.17
C ASN A 77 5.73 -1.59 6.61
N ALA A 78 6.38 -2.62 6.09
CA ALA A 78 5.75 -3.88 5.68
C ALA A 78 6.83 -4.95 5.53
N GLY A 79 6.47 -6.23 5.69
CA GLY A 79 7.43 -7.31 5.62
C GLY A 79 8.64 -7.05 6.54
N ARG A 80 9.85 -7.14 5.98
CA ARG A 80 11.09 -6.76 6.65
C ARG A 80 11.07 -5.27 6.95
N GLY A 81 11.06 -4.92 8.24
CA GLY A 81 10.86 -3.53 8.67
C GLY A 81 9.43 -3.22 9.10
N ALA A 82 8.58 -4.22 9.32
CA ALA A 82 7.27 -4.02 9.94
C ALA A 82 7.35 -3.34 11.32
N ALA A 83 6.40 -2.45 11.60
CA ALA A 83 6.20 -1.86 12.90
C ALA A 83 5.91 -2.92 13.97
N LEU A 84 6.26 -2.59 15.21
CA LEU A 84 6.12 -3.51 16.33
C LEU A 84 4.89 -3.16 17.16
N THR A 85 4.14 -4.19 17.54
CA THR A 85 3.07 -4.11 18.55
C THR A 85 3.62 -3.68 19.91
N SER A 86 2.73 -3.37 20.85
CA SER A 86 3.11 -3.07 22.24
C SER A 86 3.79 -4.25 22.96
N GLU A 87 3.73 -5.47 22.42
CA GLU A 87 4.50 -6.63 22.89
C GLU A 87 5.89 -6.77 22.23
N GLY A 88 6.26 -5.89 21.29
CA GLY A 88 7.51 -6.00 20.55
C GLY A 88 7.50 -7.05 19.44
N LYS A 89 6.32 -7.49 19.00
CA LYS A 89 6.13 -8.48 17.93
C LYS A 89 5.62 -7.82 16.65
N VAL A 90 5.98 -8.39 15.51
CA VAL A 90 5.37 -8.04 14.22
C VAL A 90 3.97 -8.63 14.09
N SER A 91 3.10 -7.92 13.37
CA SER A 91 1.74 -8.34 13.02
C SER A 91 1.39 -7.65 11.72
N MET A 92 1.50 -8.38 10.61
CA MET A 92 1.43 -7.82 9.26
C MET A 92 0.10 -8.14 8.59
N ASP A 93 -0.39 -7.16 7.83
CA ASP A 93 -1.64 -7.25 7.10
C ASP A 93 -1.39 -6.94 5.62
N ALA A 94 -2.14 -7.58 4.72
CA ALA A 94 -2.08 -7.28 3.29
C ALA A 94 -3.40 -7.59 2.60
N CYS A 95 -3.67 -6.90 1.49
CA CYS A 95 -4.80 -7.18 0.62
C CYS A 95 -4.45 -6.87 -0.84
N LEU A 96 -5.01 -7.67 -1.74
CA LEU A 96 -4.82 -7.63 -3.18
C LEU A 96 -6.17 -7.79 -3.87
N MET A 97 -6.52 -6.85 -4.74
CA MET A 97 -7.77 -6.84 -5.49
C MET A 97 -7.50 -6.62 -6.97
N GLY A 98 -8.11 -7.44 -7.82
CA GLY A 98 -8.15 -7.24 -9.26
C GLY A 98 -9.39 -6.44 -9.67
N GLY A 99 -9.34 -5.83 -10.86
CA GLY A 99 -10.48 -5.10 -11.42
C GLY A 99 -11.68 -5.98 -11.80
N ASP A 100 -11.48 -7.30 -11.83
CA ASP A 100 -12.51 -8.34 -11.91
C ASP A 100 -13.42 -8.42 -10.67
N GLY A 101 -13.03 -7.76 -9.58
CA GLY A 101 -13.74 -7.77 -8.30
C GLY A 101 -13.33 -8.91 -7.36
N GLU A 102 -12.43 -9.79 -7.81
CA GLU A 102 -11.89 -10.86 -6.97
C GLU A 102 -10.82 -10.29 -6.04
N VAL A 103 -10.80 -10.79 -4.80
CA VAL A 103 -9.99 -10.23 -3.74
C VAL A 103 -9.44 -11.31 -2.81
N GLY A 104 -8.22 -11.07 -2.33
CA GLY A 104 -7.63 -11.85 -1.25
C GLY A 104 -6.99 -10.95 -0.22
N SER A 105 -7.22 -11.27 1.05
CA SER A 105 -6.81 -10.46 2.18
C SER A 105 -6.35 -11.31 3.35
N VAL A 106 -5.44 -10.77 4.14
CA VAL A 106 -4.91 -11.42 5.33
C VAL A 106 -4.59 -10.41 6.42
N ALA A 107 -4.82 -10.79 7.67
CA ALA A 107 -4.45 -9.99 8.84
C ALA A 107 -3.67 -10.80 9.88
N GLY A 108 -2.72 -10.15 10.56
CA GLY A 108 -2.00 -10.68 11.71
C GLY A 108 -0.95 -11.74 11.39
N LEU A 109 -0.28 -11.64 10.24
CA LEU A 109 0.85 -12.51 9.88
C LEU A 109 2.11 -12.16 10.67
N ASP A 110 2.88 -13.18 11.04
CA ASP A 110 4.14 -13.03 11.79
C ASP A 110 5.31 -13.80 11.16
N THR A 111 5.07 -14.61 10.12
CA THR A 111 6.05 -15.53 9.55
C THR A 111 6.14 -15.52 8.03
N ALA A 112 5.14 -15.01 7.31
CA ALA A 112 5.18 -14.93 5.85
C ALA A 112 6.16 -13.84 5.40
N ARG A 113 7.19 -14.19 4.60
CA ARG A 113 8.18 -13.23 4.10
C ARG A 113 7.51 -12.06 3.37
N HIS A 114 6.54 -12.40 2.52
CA HIS A 114 5.79 -11.48 1.69
C HIS A 114 4.29 -11.60 2.00
N PRO A 115 3.74 -10.77 2.91
CA PRO A 115 2.29 -10.73 3.18
C PRO A 115 1.41 -10.63 1.92
N ILE A 116 1.85 -9.90 0.89
CA ILE A 116 1.10 -9.79 -0.37
C ILE A 116 0.93 -11.14 -1.09
N ASP A 117 1.87 -12.07 -0.94
CA ASP A 117 1.77 -13.41 -1.53
C ASP A 117 0.71 -14.27 -0.83
N VAL A 118 0.49 -14.03 0.46
CA VAL A 118 -0.60 -14.66 1.19
C VAL A 118 -1.94 -14.10 0.72
N ALA A 119 -2.06 -12.78 0.54
CA ALA A 119 -3.24 -12.16 -0.05
C ALA A 119 -3.53 -12.73 -1.44
N ARG A 120 -2.51 -12.87 -2.29
CA ARG A 120 -2.63 -13.53 -3.60
C ARG A 120 -3.10 -14.98 -3.50
N ALA A 121 -2.51 -15.77 -2.59
CA ALA A 121 -2.91 -17.16 -2.38
C ALA A 121 -4.37 -17.28 -1.90
N VAL A 122 -4.85 -16.36 -1.05
CA VAL A 122 -6.26 -16.31 -0.64
C VAL A 122 -7.16 -16.09 -1.85
N LYS A 123 -6.85 -15.11 -2.72
CA LYS A 123 -7.59 -14.83 -3.95
C LYS A 123 -7.62 -16.02 -4.91
N GLU A 124 -6.46 -16.63 -5.18
CA GLU A 124 -6.32 -17.60 -6.27
C GLU A 124 -6.60 -19.05 -5.87
N ARG A 125 -6.44 -19.40 -4.58
CA ARG A 125 -6.42 -20.80 -4.12
C ARG A 125 -7.55 -21.15 -3.16
N THR A 126 -8.41 -20.19 -2.83
CA THR A 126 -9.49 -20.40 -1.89
C THR A 126 -10.80 -19.81 -2.44
N LYS A 127 -11.92 -20.21 -1.83
CA LYS A 127 -13.25 -19.62 -2.09
C LYS A 127 -13.57 -18.46 -1.15
N HIS A 128 -12.57 -18.00 -0.39
CA HIS A 128 -12.71 -17.05 0.70
C HIS A 128 -11.92 -15.79 0.37
N VAL A 129 -12.34 -14.66 0.93
CA VAL A 129 -11.75 -13.35 0.61
C VAL A 129 -10.76 -12.86 1.66
N MET A 130 -10.85 -13.36 2.90
CA MET A 130 -10.01 -12.89 4.00
C MET A 130 -9.70 -14.00 5.01
N PHE A 131 -8.45 -14.06 5.47
CA PHE A 131 -8.02 -14.91 6.58
C PHE A 131 -7.41 -14.06 7.70
N ALA A 132 -7.70 -14.39 8.95
CA ALA A 132 -6.99 -13.85 10.10
C ALA A 132 -6.07 -14.92 10.67
N ARG A 133 -4.77 -14.61 10.76
CA ARG A 133 -3.74 -15.47 11.36
C ARG A 133 -3.79 -16.94 10.88
N PRO A 134 -3.70 -17.19 9.55
CA PRO A 134 -3.63 -18.56 9.04
C PRO A 134 -2.44 -19.31 9.66
N SER A 135 -2.58 -20.62 9.87
CA SER A 135 -1.50 -21.43 10.46
C SER A 135 -0.32 -21.53 9.49
N GLU A 136 0.89 -21.71 10.01
CA GLU A 136 2.06 -21.93 9.16
C GLU A 136 1.94 -23.18 8.26
N GLU A 137 1.23 -24.22 8.71
CA GLU A 137 0.94 -25.39 7.89
C GLU A 137 0.10 -25.00 6.66
N LEU A 138 -0.92 -24.17 6.85
CA LEU A 138 -1.74 -23.67 5.76
C LEU A 138 -0.92 -22.78 4.82
N LEU A 139 -0.11 -21.87 5.36
CA LEU A 139 0.80 -21.04 4.58
C LEU A 139 1.77 -21.88 3.73
N ARG A 140 2.39 -22.92 4.32
CA ARG A 140 3.26 -23.86 3.59
C ARG A 140 2.49 -24.63 2.52
N SER A 141 1.24 -25.00 2.77
CA SER A 141 0.38 -25.66 1.77
C SER A 141 0.09 -24.78 0.56
N TRP A 142 0.12 -23.46 0.73
CA TRP A 142 0.05 -22.47 -0.35
C TRP A 142 1.41 -22.13 -0.96
N GLY A 143 2.50 -22.76 -0.52
CA GLY A 143 3.85 -22.49 -1.02
C GLY A 143 4.41 -21.14 -0.58
N ILE A 144 3.88 -20.56 0.50
CA ILE A 144 4.37 -19.29 1.05
C ILE A 144 5.74 -19.51 1.69
N GLU A 145 6.71 -18.67 1.33
CA GLU A 145 8.01 -18.65 1.98
C GLU A 145 7.87 -18.09 3.41
N LEU A 146 8.27 -18.89 4.39
CA LEU A 146 8.28 -18.49 5.79
C LEU A 146 9.66 -18.04 6.24
N ARG A 147 9.67 -17.09 7.18
CA ARG A 147 10.84 -16.57 7.88
C ARG A 147 10.60 -16.61 9.38
N ASP A 148 11.68 -16.73 10.13
CA ASP A 148 11.64 -16.53 11.57
C ASP A 148 11.22 -15.08 11.89
N PRO A 149 10.41 -14.83 12.93
CA PRO A 149 9.97 -13.49 13.31
C PRO A 149 11.11 -12.45 13.41
N ASP A 150 12.33 -12.85 13.80
CA ASP A 150 13.48 -11.94 13.89
C ASP A 150 13.93 -11.38 12.53
N TYR A 151 13.59 -12.03 11.41
CA TYR A 151 13.84 -11.49 10.06
C TYR A 151 13.16 -10.13 9.85
N PHE A 152 11.96 -9.97 10.39
CA PHE A 152 11.13 -8.79 10.16
C PHE A 152 11.52 -7.61 11.05
N VAL A 153 12.16 -7.88 12.19
CA VAL A 153 12.47 -6.87 13.21
C VAL A 153 13.83 -6.23 12.94
N THR A 154 13.84 -4.92 12.71
CA THR A 154 15.07 -4.14 12.56
C THR A 154 15.40 -3.35 13.83
N GLN A 155 16.67 -2.95 14.00
CA GLN A 155 17.05 -2.10 15.13
C GLN A 155 16.27 -0.77 15.12
N ALA A 156 16.08 -0.16 13.95
CA ALA A 156 15.28 1.07 13.81
C ALA A 156 13.84 0.91 14.33
N ARG A 157 13.23 -0.27 14.15
CA ARG A 157 11.88 -0.56 14.66
C ARG A 157 11.85 -0.83 16.17
N ARG A 158 12.91 -1.42 16.72
CA ARG A 158 13.08 -1.53 18.19
C ARG A 158 13.20 -0.13 18.81
N ASP A 159 14.01 0.74 18.22
CA ASP A 159 14.20 2.11 18.69
C ASP A 159 12.90 2.93 18.58
N SER A 160 12.15 2.77 17.50
CA SER A 160 10.81 3.36 17.29
C SER A 160 9.82 2.93 18.40
N LEU A 161 9.75 1.64 18.71
CA LEU A 161 8.89 1.15 19.80
C LEU A 161 9.33 1.70 21.17
N GLU A 162 10.63 1.77 21.44
CA GLU A 162 11.15 2.35 22.69
C GLU A 162 10.79 3.82 22.83
N ARG A 163 10.91 4.61 21.76
CA ARG A 163 10.49 6.02 21.75
C ARG A 163 8.99 6.16 21.99
N ALA A 164 8.16 5.42 21.26
CA ALA A 164 6.70 5.46 21.42
C ALA A 164 6.27 5.15 22.88
N ARG A 165 6.92 4.18 23.53
CA ARG A 165 6.68 3.85 24.94
C ARG A 165 7.10 4.95 25.92
N ARG A 166 8.10 5.77 25.58
CA ARG A 166 8.59 6.88 26.42
C ARG A 166 7.78 8.16 26.23
N ASP A 167 7.51 8.52 24.98
CA ASP A 167 6.97 9.83 24.60
C ASP A 167 5.42 9.84 24.50
N GLY A 168 4.79 8.67 24.60
CA GLY A 168 3.34 8.47 24.57
C GLY A 168 2.80 8.07 23.19
N ASP A 169 1.53 7.66 23.14
CA ASP A 169 0.82 7.10 21.96
C ASP A 169 0.49 8.14 20.87
N ALA A 170 1.37 9.11 20.63
CA ALA A 170 1.32 9.83 19.37
C ALA A 170 1.68 8.82 18.27
N TRP A 171 0.67 8.29 17.57
CA TRP A 171 0.83 7.32 16.49
C TRP A 171 1.99 7.72 15.59
N GLU A 172 3.14 7.01 15.69
CA GLU A 172 4.29 7.30 14.85
C GLU A 172 3.88 7.03 13.39
N LYS A 173 4.06 8.04 12.55
CA LYS A 173 3.61 8.04 11.16
C LYS A 173 4.63 7.31 10.28
N HIS A 174 4.71 5.99 10.45
CA HIS A 174 5.45 5.11 9.54
C HIS A 174 4.46 4.40 8.63
N GLY A 175 4.43 4.82 7.36
CA GLY A 175 3.31 4.50 6.51
C GLY A 175 3.42 3.13 5.81
N THR A 176 2.25 2.54 5.65
CA THR A 176 1.90 1.41 4.79
C THR A 176 2.51 1.56 3.40
N ILE A 177 2.81 0.45 2.73
CA ILE A 177 3.21 0.42 1.31
C ILE A 177 2.03 0.00 0.44
N GLY A 178 2.07 0.38 -0.84
CA GLY A 178 1.07 -0.09 -1.78
C GLY A 178 1.44 0.21 -3.22
N ALA A 179 0.73 -0.47 -4.13
CA ALA A 179 0.88 -0.32 -5.56
C ALA A 179 -0.49 -0.41 -6.23
N VAL A 180 -0.68 0.41 -7.27
CA VAL A 180 -1.81 0.32 -8.19
C VAL A 180 -1.29 0.33 -9.61
N ALA A 181 -1.89 -0.48 -10.48
CA ALA A 181 -1.46 -0.59 -11.86
C ALA A 181 -2.64 -0.63 -12.83
N ARG A 182 -2.36 -0.23 -14.07
CA ARG A 182 -3.16 -0.49 -15.26
C ARG A 182 -2.28 -1.17 -16.29
N ASP A 183 -2.72 -2.29 -16.83
CA ASP A 183 -2.00 -3.01 -17.89
C ASP A 183 -2.43 -2.60 -19.30
N ALA A 184 -1.82 -3.22 -20.32
CA ALA A 184 -2.02 -2.89 -21.72
C ALA A 184 -3.43 -3.23 -22.24
N GLU A 185 -4.17 -4.09 -21.53
CA GLU A 185 -5.56 -4.41 -21.83
C GLU A 185 -6.53 -3.45 -21.12
N GLY A 186 -6.00 -2.60 -20.23
CA GLY A 186 -6.76 -1.64 -19.44
C GLY A 186 -7.34 -2.25 -18.16
N HIS A 187 -6.92 -3.45 -17.77
CA HIS A 187 -7.28 -4.02 -16.48
C HIS A 187 -6.52 -3.33 -15.37
N VAL A 188 -7.18 -3.12 -14.23
CA VAL A 188 -6.58 -2.46 -13.07
C VAL A 188 -6.39 -3.41 -11.90
N ALA A 189 -5.39 -3.15 -11.06
CA ALA A 189 -5.17 -3.90 -9.83
C ALA A 189 -4.67 -2.99 -8.71
N ALA A 190 -5.01 -3.34 -7.47
CA ALA A 190 -4.56 -2.65 -6.27
C ALA A 190 -4.03 -3.64 -5.24
N GLY A 191 -2.88 -3.32 -4.64
CA GLY A 191 -2.29 -4.08 -3.55
C GLY A 191 -1.80 -3.16 -2.44
N THR A 192 -1.92 -3.60 -1.19
CA THR A 192 -1.48 -2.82 -0.01
C THR A 192 -0.99 -3.77 1.07
N SER A 193 0.11 -3.42 1.74
CA SER A 193 0.76 -4.23 2.78
C SER A 193 1.30 -3.35 3.89
N THR A 194 1.21 -3.81 5.14
CA THR A 194 1.59 -3.02 6.31
C THR A 194 2.07 -3.87 7.48
N GLY A 195 2.95 -3.30 8.32
CA GLY A 195 3.23 -3.77 9.68
C GLY A 195 2.27 -3.21 10.74
N GLY A 196 1.29 -2.39 10.33
CA GLY A 196 0.40 -1.67 11.24
C GLY A 196 1.05 -0.41 11.79
N ILE A 197 0.76 -0.04 13.04
CA ILE A 197 1.35 1.15 13.67
C ILE A 197 2.23 0.75 14.86
N THR A 198 3.35 1.46 15.06
CA THR A 198 4.22 1.27 16.21
C THR A 198 3.42 1.38 17.51
N ASN A 199 3.69 0.47 18.45
CA ASN A 199 3.03 0.35 19.76
C ASN A 199 1.53 0.00 19.70
N GLN A 200 1.01 -0.43 18.55
CA GLN A 200 -0.39 -0.88 18.45
C GLN A 200 -0.68 -2.04 19.42
N MET A 201 -1.92 -2.09 19.92
CA MET A 201 -2.40 -3.24 20.71
C MET A 201 -2.32 -4.53 19.88
N PRO A 202 -1.88 -5.66 20.45
CA PRO A 202 -1.89 -6.94 19.77
C PRO A 202 -3.28 -7.29 19.23
N GLY A 203 -3.35 -7.70 17.96
CA GLY A 203 -4.60 -8.01 17.29
C GLY A 203 -5.37 -6.80 16.74
N ARG A 204 -4.85 -5.57 16.87
CA ARG A 204 -5.37 -4.42 16.12
C ARG A 204 -5.18 -4.66 14.62
N VAL A 205 -6.22 -4.38 13.84
CA VAL A 205 -6.24 -4.48 12.39
C VAL A 205 -6.59 -3.12 11.80
N GLY A 206 -5.78 -2.64 10.85
CA GLY A 206 -5.96 -1.36 10.18
C GLY A 206 -6.88 -1.43 8.95
N ASP A 207 -6.78 -0.41 8.11
CA ASP A 207 -7.49 -0.30 6.82
C ASP A 207 -6.94 -1.26 5.75
N THR A 208 -5.65 -1.58 5.80
CA THR A 208 -4.94 -2.32 4.74
C THR A 208 -5.62 -3.64 4.34
N PRO A 209 -6.00 -4.55 5.25
CA PRO A 209 -6.65 -5.79 4.86
C PRO A 209 -8.16 -5.65 4.65
N GLN A 210 -8.72 -4.46 4.83
CA GLN A 210 -10.15 -4.21 4.66
C GLN A 210 -10.38 -3.65 3.25
N THR A 211 -10.82 -4.52 2.33
CA THR A 211 -11.20 -4.13 0.97
C THR A 211 -12.21 -2.99 0.99
N GLY A 212 -11.98 -1.98 0.16
CA GLY A 212 -12.72 -0.73 0.14
C GLY A 212 -12.21 0.34 1.12
N CYS A 213 -11.39 -0.02 2.11
CA CYS A 213 -10.78 0.94 3.02
C CYS A 213 -9.36 1.30 2.57
N GLY A 214 -8.42 0.36 2.71
CA GLY A 214 -7.00 0.58 2.37
C GLY A 214 -6.67 0.33 0.89
N ASN A 215 -7.45 -0.47 0.19
CA ASN A 215 -7.36 -0.66 -1.26
C ASN A 215 -8.71 -0.99 -1.89
N TYR A 216 -8.82 -0.74 -3.18
CA TYR A 216 -9.96 -1.13 -4.00
C TYR A 216 -9.56 -1.15 -5.48
N ALA A 217 -10.09 -2.06 -6.29
CA ALA A 217 -9.91 -2.06 -7.73
C ALA A 217 -11.21 -2.45 -8.44
N ALA A 218 -11.53 -1.77 -9.53
CA ALA A 218 -12.63 -2.12 -10.40
C ALA A 218 -12.33 -1.68 -11.84
N ASP A 219 -12.41 -2.62 -12.78
CA ASP A 219 -12.26 -2.34 -14.20
C ASP A 219 -13.34 -1.34 -14.68
N GLY A 220 -12.95 -0.46 -15.60
CA GLY A 220 -13.82 0.63 -16.05
C GLY A 220 -14.04 1.74 -15.01
N VAL A 221 -13.33 1.72 -13.88
CA VAL A 221 -13.38 2.76 -12.85
C VAL A 221 -11.97 3.18 -12.43
N ALA A 222 -11.36 2.46 -11.48
CA ALA A 222 -10.05 2.80 -10.93
C ALA A 222 -9.50 1.69 -10.01
N ALA A 223 -8.18 1.70 -9.80
CA ALA A 223 -7.49 1.07 -8.68
C ALA A 223 -7.00 2.14 -7.70
N VAL A 224 -7.12 1.87 -6.41
CA VAL A 224 -6.80 2.79 -5.31
C VAL A 224 -6.04 2.06 -4.22
N SER A 225 -4.98 2.67 -3.68
CA SER A 225 -4.27 2.21 -2.48
C SER A 225 -3.98 3.40 -1.56
N GLY A 226 -4.14 3.20 -0.26
CA GLY A 226 -4.00 4.22 0.77
C GLY A 226 -2.89 3.94 1.79
N THR A 227 -2.46 5.01 2.44
CA THR A 227 -1.59 4.99 3.63
C THR A 227 -1.98 6.11 4.58
N GLY A 228 -2.04 5.83 5.88
CA GLY A 228 -2.28 6.87 6.89
C GLY A 228 -2.80 6.30 8.20
N ILE A 229 -3.59 7.11 8.91
CA ILE A 229 -4.28 6.67 10.13
C ILE A 229 -5.42 5.72 9.74
N GLY A 230 -5.16 4.42 9.85
CA GLY A 230 -6.07 3.37 9.38
C GLY A 230 -7.49 3.48 9.94
N GLU A 231 -7.67 3.89 11.20
CA GLU A 231 -8.98 4.09 11.81
C GLU A 231 -9.81 5.17 11.08
N ALA A 232 -9.18 6.20 10.53
CA ALA A 232 -9.87 7.21 9.74
C ALA A 232 -10.23 6.68 8.35
N PHE A 233 -9.32 5.95 7.69
CA PHE A 233 -9.56 5.32 6.38
C PHE A 233 -10.68 4.28 6.43
N VAL A 234 -10.79 3.53 7.52
CA VAL A 234 -11.89 2.57 7.74
C VAL A 234 -13.22 3.31 7.93
N ARG A 235 -13.24 4.40 8.70
CA ARG A 235 -14.47 5.17 8.97
C ARG A 235 -15.01 5.88 7.73
N THR A 236 -14.16 6.22 6.77
CA THR A 236 -14.54 6.84 5.50
C THR A 236 -14.76 5.84 4.37
N VAL A 237 -14.34 4.58 4.54
CA VAL A 237 -14.31 3.57 3.46
C VAL A 237 -13.53 4.14 2.26
N ALA A 238 -12.33 4.68 2.56
CA ALA A 238 -11.63 5.64 1.71
C ALA A 238 -11.44 5.18 0.25
N ALA A 239 -10.87 4.00 0.03
CA ALA A 239 -10.56 3.53 -1.32
C ALA A 239 -11.82 3.30 -2.18
N HIS A 240 -12.89 2.75 -1.59
CA HIS A 240 -14.17 2.58 -2.29
C HIS A 240 -14.84 3.91 -2.55
N GLN A 241 -14.76 4.84 -1.61
CA GLN A 241 -15.33 6.18 -1.76
C GLN A 241 -14.72 6.94 -2.95
N VAL A 242 -13.41 6.80 -3.20
CA VAL A 242 -12.77 7.35 -4.42
C VAL A 242 -13.39 6.72 -5.66
N ALA A 243 -13.49 5.39 -5.72
CA ALA A 243 -14.06 4.68 -6.87
C ALA A 243 -15.53 5.05 -7.12
N ASP A 244 -16.34 5.18 -6.06
CA ASP A 244 -17.76 5.56 -6.16
C ASP A 244 -17.94 7.00 -6.65
N ARG A 245 -17.08 7.92 -6.21
CA ARG A 245 -17.05 9.31 -6.68
C ARG A 245 -16.75 9.39 -8.18
N ILE A 246 -15.78 8.61 -8.66
CA ILE A 246 -15.48 8.50 -10.10
C ILE A 246 -16.67 7.87 -10.83
N ARG A 247 -17.14 6.70 -10.37
CA ARG A 247 -18.16 5.90 -11.06
C ARG A 247 -19.54 6.55 -11.10
N PHE A 248 -20.04 7.03 -9.97
CA PHE A 248 -21.44 7.45 -9.83
C PHE A 248 -21.63 8.96 -9.95
N ALA A 249 -20.64 9.74 -9.52
CA ALA A 249 -20.68 11.20 -9.63
C ALA A 249 -19.91 11.76 -10.83
N GLY A 250 -19.16 10.91 -11.56
CA GLY A 250 -18.37 11.34 -12.72
C GLY A 250 -17.26 12.32 -12.34
N GLN A 251 -16.78 12.27 -11.10
CA GLN A 251 -15.71 13.16 -10.65
C GLN A 251 -14.38 12.79 -11.31
N ASP A 252 -13.58 13.81 -11.61
CA ASP A 252 -12.18 13.63 -12.00
C ASP A 252 -11.42 12.89 -10.88
N PRO A 253 -10.48 11.96 -11.20
CA PRO A 253 -9.76 11.18 -10.19
C PRO A 253 -9.02 12.03 -9.15
N ARG A 254 -8.50 13.21 -9.51
CA ARG A 254 -7.86 14.13 -8.54
C ARG A 254 -8.90 14.74 -7.63
N GLU A 255 -10.03 15.21 -8.17
CA GLU A 255 -11.13 15.76 -7.35
C GLU A 255 -11.67 14.71 -6.37
N ALA A 256 -11.84 13.47 -6.83
CA ALA A 256 -12.27 12.36 -5.99
C ALA A 256 -11.27 12.08 -4.87
N ALA A 257 -9.97 11.99 -5.17
CA ALA A 257 -8.93 11.74 -4.17
C ALA A 257 -8.84 12.86 -3.12
N GLU A 258 -8.89 14.13 -3.56
CA GLU A 258 -8.87 15.29 -2.67
C GLU A 258 -10.08 15.32 -1.73
N ALA A 259 -11.28 15.07 -2.27
CA ALA A 259 -12.51 15.03 -1.46
C ALA A 259 -12.48 13.92 -0.39
N VAL A 260 -11.96 12.73 -0.72
CA VAL A 260 -11.82 11.64 0.25
C VAL A 260 -10.78 11.98 1.34
N LEU A 261 -9.68 12.65 0.98
CA LEU A 261 -8.70 13.09 1.97
C LEU A 261 -9.23 14.19 2.89
N ASP A 262 -10.13 15.04 2.42
CA ASP A 262 -10.86 16.00 3.26
C ASP A 262 -11.80 15.28 4.23
N ASP A 263 -12.52 14.23 3.78
CA ASP A 263 -13.35 13.39 4.65
C ASP A 263 -12.51 12.66 5.71
N ILE A 264 -11.31 12.17 5.35
CA ILE A 264 -10.35 11.58 6.29
C ILE A 264 -9.91 12.63 7.34
N ALA A 265 -9.62 13.85 6.90
CA ALA A 265 -9.23 14.95 7.80
C ALA A 265 -10.36 15.32 8.78
N ALA A 266 -11.63 15.27 8.35
CA ALA A 266 -12.78 15.48 9.21
C ALA A 266 -12.87 14.44 10.35
N HIS A 267 -12.32 13.23 10.14
CA HIS A 267 -12.15 12.20 11.15
C HIS A 267 -10.84 12.29 11.94
N ARG A 268 -10.15 13.43 11.90
CA ARG A 268 -8.84 13.68 12.53
C ARG A 268 -7.75 12.72 12.02
N GLY A 269 -7.91 12.21 10.80
CA GLY A 269 -6.93 11.39 10.11
C GLY A 269 -6.00 12.24 9.25
N ASP A 270 -4.81 11.74 8.98
CA ASP A 270 -3.96 12.17 7.88
C ASP A 270 -3.41 10.96 7.12
N GLY A 271 -2.89 11.20 5.91
CA GLY A 271 -2.41 10.16 5.02
C GLY A 271 -2.31 10.60 3.56
N GLY A 272 -2.36 9.61 2.67
CA GLY A 272 -2.40 9.78 1.24
C GLY A 272 -2.98 8.58 0.50
N LEU A 273 -3.24 8.80 -0.78
CA LEU A 273 -3.85 7.88 -1.72
C LEU A 273 -3.08 7.92 -3.04
N ILE A 274 -2.92 6.76 -3.65
CA ILE A 274 -2.57 6.64 -5.07
C ILE A 274 -3.77 6.07 -5.82
N VAL A 275 -4.07 6.65 -6.99
CA VAL A 275 -5.24 6.30 -7.82
C VAL A 275 -4.77 6.09 -9.24
N VAL A 276 -5.17 4.98 -9.85
CA VAL A 276 -5.00 4.70 -11.28
C VAL A 276 -6.40 4.52 -11.88
N PRO A 277 -6.93 5.51 -12.62
CA PRO A 277 -8.20 5.35 -13.34
C PRO A 277 -8.07 4.33 -14.48
N ASP A 278 -9.20 3.86 -15.01
CA ASP A 278 -9.21 2.92 -16.15
C ASP A 278 -8.70 3.55 -17.47
N HIS A 279 -8.60 4.88 -17.54
CA HIS A 279 -8.01 5.64 -18.65
C HIS A 279 -7.38 6.95 -18.15
N GLY A 280 -6.42 7.51 -18.89
CA GLY A 280 -5.80 8.78 -18.53
C GLY A 280 -4.76 8.67 -17.39
N PRO A 281 -4.41 9.81 -16.75
CA PRO A 281 -3.29 9.89 -15.80
C PRO A 281 -3.64 9.33 -14.41
N GLY A 282 -2.63 8.77 -13.74
CA GLY A 282 -2.72 8.44 -12.32
C GLY A 282 -2.61 9.67 -11.43
N VAL A 283 -3.05 9.52 -10.18
CA VAL A 283 -3.04 10.57 -9.16
C VAL A 283 -2.30 10.09 -7.92
N VAL A 284 -1.48 10.97 -7.37
CA VAL A 284 -0.88 10.84 -6.04
C VAL A 284 -1.38 12.03 -5.21
N ALA A 285 -2.16 11.79 -4.17
CA ALA A 285 -2.72 12.84 -3.32
C ALA A 285 -2.44 12.57 -1.85
N TYR A 286 -2.11 13.60 -1.07
CA TYR A 286 -1.89 13.45 0.37
C TYR A 286 -2.17 14.73 1.15
N ASN A 287 -2.72 14.56 2.36
CA ASN A 287 -2.96 15.63 3.33
C ASN A 287 -1.96 15.58 4.52
N SER A 288 -1.17 14.51 4.59
CA SER A 288 0.02 14.44 5.43
C SER A 288 1.07 15.45 4.98
N GLU A 289 2.14 15.58 5.75
CA GLU A 289 3.23 16.48 5.39
C GLU A 289 4.08 15.97 4.23
N THR A 290 4.41 14.68 4.25
CA THR A 290 5.13 13.97 3.19
C THR A 290 4.43 12.67 2.86
N MET A 291 4.65 12.20 1.64
CA MET A 291 4.35 10.84 1.23
C MET A 291 5.45 10.37 0.28
N ASN A 292 6.00 9.19 0.55
CA ASN A 292 6.98 8.56 -0.32
C ASN A 292 6.22 7.86 -1.44
N PHE A 293 6.55 8.15 -2.69
CA PHE A 293 5.85 7.60 -3.84
C PHE A 293 6.76 7.47 -5.06
N GLY A 294 6.27 6.72 -6.04
CA GLY A 294 6.86 6.67 -7.36
C GLY A 294 5.83 6.32 -8.42
N TYR A 295 6.12 6.64 -9.66
CA TYR A 295 5.33 6.19 -10.80
C TYR A 295 6.20 5.94 -12.02
N ALA A 296 5.68 5.11 -12.92
CA ALA A 296 6.23 4.84 -14.23
C ALA A 296 5.12 4.79 -15.28
N THR A 297 5.34 5.49 -16.39
CA THR A 297 4.51 5.51 -17.60
C THR A 297 5.42 5.47 -18.84
N PRO A 298 4.88 5.24 -20.05
CA PRO A 298 5.65 5.34 -21.29
C PRO A 298 6.29 6.72 -21.49
N TRP A 299 5.76 7.74 -20.81
CA TRP A 299 6.11 9.15 -20.97
C TRP A 299 7.09 9.65 -19.91
N GLY A 300 7.34 8.87 -18.87
CA GLY A 300 8.28 9.26 -17.83
C GLY A 300 8.17 8.44 -16.56
N ARG A 301 9.15 8.66 -15.69
CA ARG A 301 9.23 8.03 -14.37
C ARG A 301 9.63 9.04 -13.32
N ARG A 302 9.18 8.82 -12.08
CA ARG A 302 9.56 9.63 -10.92
C ARG A 302 9.60 8.79 -9.66
N VAL A 303 10.51 9.15 -8.77
CA VAL A 303 10.56 8.70 -7.38
C VAL A 303 10.65 9.93 -6.47
N HIS A 304 9.99 9.88 -5.33
CA HIS A 304 10.03 10.89 -4.29
C HIS A 304 10.02 10.21 -2.92
N ALA A 305 11.01 10.49 -2.07
CA ALA A 305 11.16 9.89 -0.74
C ALA A 305 11.41 10.91 0.37
#